data_AF-A0A526YIA9-F1
#
_entry.id   AF-A0A526YIA9-F1
#
_cell.length_a   1.000
_cell.length_b   1.000
_cell.length_c   1.000
_cell.angle_alpha   90.00
_cell.angle_beta   90.00
_cell.angle_gamma   90.00
#
_symmetry.space_group_name_H-M   'P 1'
#
loop_
_entity.id
_entity.type
_entity.pdbx_description
1 polymer ?
#
loop_
_entity_poly.entity_id
_entity_poly.type
_entity_poly.pdbx_seq_one_letter_code
_entity_poly.pdbx_strand_id
1 'polypeptide(L)' 'MAMGFAWLALLIGPEKSWQFGVVPFIVGDLIKIGLAASLVPAVWSLLKRS' A
#
# COMPACT_ATOMS: atom_id res chain seq x y z
N MET A 1 5.96 0.94 -1.73
CA MET A 1 6.72 1.14 -0.47
C MET A 1 8.24 1.23 -0.65
N ALA A 2 8.89 0.37 -1.46
CA ALA A 2 10.37 0.28 -1.52
C ALA A 2 11.12 1.60 -1.80
N MET A 3 10.63 2.44 -2.72
CA MET A 3 11.28 3.71 -3.07
C MET A 3 11.24 4.74 -1.93
N GLY A 4 10.10 4.85 -1.23
CA GLY A 4 9.96 5.74 -0.07
C GLY A 4 10.83 5.30 1.10
N PHE A 5 10.91 3.99 1.36
CA PHE A 5 11.83 3.43 2.35
C PHE A 5 13.30 3.73 2.00
N ALA A 6 13.72 3.51 0.75
CA ALA A 6 15.09 3.75 0.31
C ALA A 6 15.49 5.22 0.46
N TRP A 7 14.60 6.15 0.09
CA TRP A 7 14.80 7.58 0.29
C TRP A 7 14.96 7.95 1.77
N LEU A 8 14.03 7.50 2.63
CA LEU A 8 14.10 7.77 4.06
C LEU A 8 15.30 7.09 4.73
N ALA A 9 15.73 5.93 4.25
CA ALA A 9 16.90 5.23 4.78
C ALA A 9 18.19 6.04 4.57
N LEU A 10 18.30 6.83 3.49
CA LEU A 10 19.41 7.75 3.26
C LEU A 10 19.42 8.95 4.22
N LEU A 11 18.25 9.36 4.73
CA LEU A 11 18.11 10.57 5.56
C LEU A 11 18.17 10.28 7.06
N ILE A 12 17.49 9.22 7.51
CA ILE A 12 17.30 8.91 8.94
C ILE A 12 17.83 7.52 9.32
N GLY A 13 18.47 6.82 8.38
CA GLY A 13 18.95 5.45 8.55
C GLY A 13 17.87 4.39 8.32
N PRO A 14 18.29 3.14 8.00
CA PRO A 14 17.37 2.05 7.65
C PRO A 14 16.44 1.66 8.82
N GLU A 15 16.94 1.64 10.05
CA GLU A 15 16.17 1.27 11.24
C GLU A 15 14.95 2.19 11.46
N LYS A 16 15.19 3.50 11.38
CA LYS A 16 14.15 4.53 11.59
C LYS A 16 13.23 4.63 10.38
N SER A 17 13.77 4.48 9.17
CA SER A 17 12.98 4.40 7.93
C SER A 17 12.00 3.22 7.97
N TRP A 18 12.41 2.07 8.52
CA TRP A 18 11.52 0.93 8.69
C TRP A 18 10.42 1.21 9.73
N GLN A 19 10.82 1.60 10.94
CA GLN A 19 9.94 1.83 12.08
C GLN A 19 8.86 2.90 11.79
N PHE A 20 9.24 3.99 11.13
CA PHE A 20 8.34 5.13 10.91
C PHE A 20 7.81 5.23 9.48
N GLY A 21 8.53 4.72 8.49
CA GLY A 21 8.19 4.83 7.07
C GLY A 21 7.48 3.61 6.48
N VAL A 22 7.57 2.44 7.14
CA VAL A 22 6.97 1.20 6.62
C VAL A 22 5.97 0.60 7.60
N VAL A 23 6.41 0.24 8.81
CA VAL A 23 5.60 -0.49 9.81
C VAL A 23 4.17 0.08 10.00
N PRO A 24 3.97 1.40 10.26
CA PRO A 24 2.63 1.93 10.50
C PRO A 24 1.70 1.90 9.27
N PHE A 25 2.25 1.77 8.06
CA PHE A 25 1.48 1.83 6.81
C PHE A 25 1.11 0.44 6.26
N ILE A 26 1.76 -0.65 6.71
CA ILE A 26 1.54 -2.00 6.16
C ILE A 26 0.07 -2.40 6.23
N VAL A 27 -0.57 -2.24 7.39
CA VAL A 27 -1.97 -2.65 7.59
C VAL A 27 -2.91 -1.87 6.69
N GLY A 28 -2.75 -0.55 6.62
CA GLY A 28 -3.56 0.31 5.77
C GLY A 28 -3.38 0.00 4.29
N ASP A 29 -2.16 -0.28 3.85
CA ASP A 29 -1.89 -0.63 2.45
C ASP A 29 -2.47 -1.99 2.08
N LEU A 30 -2.38 -3.01 2.95
CA LEU A 30 -3.02 -4.30 2.72
C LEU A 30 -4.53 -4.18 2.57
N ILE A 31 -5.18 -3.38 3.43
CA ILE A 31 -6.61 -3.12 3.35
C ILE A 31 -6.95 -2.45 2.01
N LYS A 32 -6.24 -1.38 1.65
CA LYS A 32 -6.47 -0.65 0.40
C LYS A 32 -6.28 -1.55 -0.82
N ILE A 33 -5.22 -2.35 -0.84
CA ILE A 33 -4.94 -3.28 -1.93
C ILE A 33 -6.02 -4.36 -2.02
N GLY A 34 -6.44 -4.94 -0.89
CA GLY A 34 -7.51 -5.93 -0.86
C GLY A 34 -8.84 -5.38 -1.38
N LEU A 35 -9.20 -4.16 -0.97
CA LEU A 35 -10.39 -3.46 -1.47
C LEU A 35 -10.27 -3.18 -2.97
N ALA A 36 -9.14 -2.65 -3.45
CA ALA A 36 -8.95 -2.40 -4.88
C ALA A 36 -9.01 -3.69 -5.71
N ALA A 37 -8.36 -4.76 -5.24
CA ALA A 37 -8.31 -6.04 -5.93
C ALA A 37 -9.68 -6.73 -6.00
N SER A 38 -10.56 -6.51 -5.02
CA SER A 38 -11.90 -7.13 -4.98
C SER A 38 -12.99 -6.26 -5.62
N LEU A 39 -13.00 -4.96 -5.32
CA LEU A 39 -14.08 -4.06 -5.75
C LEU A 39 -13.97 -3.70 -7.23
N VAL A 40 -12.77 -3.46 -7.77
CA VAL A 40 -12.60 -3.10 -9.17
C VAL A 40 -13.18 -4.16 -10.13
N PRO A 41 -12.81 -5.45 -10.03
CA PRO A 41 -13.41 -6.48 -10.89
C PRO A 41 -14.90 -6.70 -10.60
N ALA A 42 -15.32 -6.63 -9.34
CA ALA A 42 -16.73 -6.78 -8.97
C ALA A 42 -17.61 -5.71 -9.64
N VAL A 43 -17.21 -4.43 -9.54
CA VAL A 43 -17.91 -3.30 -10.17
C VAL A 43 -17.93 -3.45 -11.69
N TRP A 44 -16.81 -3.84 -12.30
CA TRP A 44 -16.76 -4.07 -13.76
C TRP A 44 -17.69 -5.19 -14.21
N SER A 45 -17.84 -6.26 -13.41
CA SER A 45 -18.77 -7.36 -13.72
C SER A 45 -20.24 -6.94 -13.64
N LEU A 46 -20.59 -6.04 -12.72
CA LEU A 46 -21.94 -5.52 -12.55
C LEU A 46 -22.33 -4.57 -13.68
N LEU A 47 -21.40 -3.69 -14.09
CA LEU A 47 -21.62 -2.77 -15.20
C LEU A 47 -21.79 -3.49 -16.54
N LYS A 48 -21.07 -4.59 -16.80
CA LYS A 48 -21.27 -5.40 -18.02
C LYS A 48 -22.60 -6.15 -18.07
N ARG A 49 -23.28 -6.30 -16.93
CA ARG A 49 -24.59 -6.97 -16.82
C ARG A 49 -25.77 -6.01 -16.95
N SER A 50 -25.51 -4.70 -17.05
CA SER A 50 -26.50 -3.64 -17.27
C SER A 50 -26.50 -3.21 -18.73
#